data_AF-A0AAW5ENX5-F1
#
_entry.id   AF-A0AAW5ENX5-F1
#
_cell.length_a   1.000
_cell.length_b   1.000
_cell.length_c   1.000
_cell.angle_alpha   90.00
_cell.angle_beta   90.00
_cell.angle_gamma   90.00
#
_symmetry.space_group_name_H-M   'P 1'
#
loop_
_entity.id
_entity.type
_entity.pdbx_description
1 polymer ?
#
loop_
_entity_poly.entity_id
_entity_poly.type
_entity_poly.pdbx_seq_one_letter_code
_entity_poly.pdbx_strand_id
1 'polypeptide(L)'
;MPDFRVTLVERLFEADAGDFRVTARDAEAAARIVLDAVPDSVDSDGIRTTILPDGQEVDLEVEEVVHGEIVAMVHDAGTGVLQGQFGFSLVFSPGREAAAVLVRVMDRVLADDGERDTHAACVLLRRYLHEYLNADA
;
A
#
# COMPACT_ATOMS: atom_id res chain seq x y z
N MET A 1 4.09 14.10 -19.35
CA MET A 1 3.37 13.59 -18.18
C MET A 1 3.52 14.62 -17.07
N PRO A 2 2.48 14.90 -16.26
CA PRO A 2 2.59 15.79 -15.11
C PRO A 2 3.56 15.27 -14.04
N ASP A 3 4.15 16.21 -13.29
CA ASP A 3 5.06 15.94 -12.18
C ASP A 3 4.34 16.14 -10.85
N PHE A 4 4.52 15.19 -9.94
CA PHE A 4 3.94 15.19 -8.61
C PHE A 4 5.02 15.13 -7.55
N ARG A 5 4.77 15.78 -6.41
CA ARG A 5 5.47 15.54 -5.16
C ARG A 5 4.65 14.55 -4.35
N VAL A 6 5.20 13.39 -4.05
CA VAL A 6 4.54 12.35 -3.27
C VAL A 6 5.24 12.24 -1.93
N THR A 7 4.51 12.51 -0.85
CA THR A 7 5.02 12.37 0.51
C THR A 7 4.52 11.05 1.08
N LEU A 8 5.43 10.13 1.40
CA LEU A 8 5.10 8.92 2.14
C LEU A 8 5.04 9.25 3.63
N VAL A 9 4.00 8.76 4.32
CA VAL A 9 3.80 8.99 5.76
C VAL A 9 3.28 7.72 6.42
N GLU A 10 3.75 7.41 7.62
CA GLU A 10 3.12 6.40 8.48
C GLU A 10 1.95 7.02 9.25
N ARG A 11 0.69 6.62 8.97
CA ARG A 11 -0.52 7.35 9.38
C ARG A 11 -0.74 7.47 10.90
N LEU A 12 -0.15 6.59 11.70
CA LEU A 12 -0.36 6.53 13.16
C LEU A 12 0.56 7.47 13.95
N PHE A 13 1.66 7.91 13.35
CA PHE A 13 2.58 8.86 13.93
C PHE A 13 2.93 9.88 12.86
N GLU A 14 2.60 11.16 13.06
CA GLU A 14 3.15 12.26 12.24
C GLU A 14 4.69 12.40 12.41
N ALA A 15 5.39 11.33 12.78
CA ALA A 15 6.77 11.32 13.25
C ALA A 15 7.77 11.19 12.11
N ASP A 16 7.45 10.48 11.02
CA ASP A 16 8.35 10.41 9.88
C ASP A 16 7.66 10.45 8.51
N ALA A 17 8.28 11.18 7.60
CA ALA A 17 7.79 11.43 6.26
C ALA A 17 8.93 11.71 5.30
N GLY A 18 8.79 11.24 4.07
CA GLY A 18 9.75 11.56 3.03
C GLY A 18 9.13 11.73 1.66
N ASP A 19 9.83 12.52 0.84
CA ASP A 19 9.30 13.05 -0.41
C ASP A 19 9.97 12.41 -1.63
N PHE A 20 9.14 12.08 -2.60
CA PHE A 20 9.55 11.68 -3.94
C PHE A 20 9.03 12.66 -4.98
N ARG A 21 9.79 12.83 -6.06
CA ARG A 21 9.28 13.47 -7.28
C ARG A 21 8.96 12.41 -8.31
N VAL A 22 7.70 12.35 -8.74
CA VAL A 22 7.22 11.29 -9.64
C VAL A 22 6.51 11.90 -10.83
N THR A 23 6.96 11.52 -12.02
CA THR A 23 6.26 11.81 -13.27
C THR A 23 5.25 10.71 -13.56
N ALA A 24 3.95 11.02 -13.51
CA ALA A 24 2.88 10.04 -13.70
C ALA A 24 1.76 10.58 -14.60
N ARG A 25 0.78 9.75 -14.95
CA ARG A 25 -0.38 10.21 -15.75
C ARG A 25 -1.40 11.01 -14.94
N ASP A 26 -1.52 10.71 -13.65
CA ASP A 26 -2.46 11.30 -12.68
C ASP A 26 -1.91 11.09 -11.25
N ALA A 27 -2.57 11.68 -10.25
CA ALA A 27 -2.14 11.62 -8.86
C ALA A 27 -2.19 10.20 -8.28
N GLU A 28 -3.17 9.39 -8.66
CA GLU A 28 -3.32 8.00 -8.21
C GLU A 28 -2.16 7.13 -8.73
N ALA A 29 -1.78 7.28 -10.00
CA ALA A 29 -0.64 6.60 -10.59
C ALA A 29 0.68 7.03 -9.95
N ALA A 30 0.84 8.31 -9.57
CA ALA A 30 2.01 8.77 -8.82
C ALA A 30 2.08 8.12 -7.43
N ALA A 31 0.94 8.08 -6.72
CA ALA A 31 0.85 7.41 -5.41
C ALA A 31 1.24 5.94 -5.53
N ARG A 32 0.74 5.25 -6.56
CA ARG A 32 0.98 3.83 -6.80
C ARG A 32 2.45 3.52 -7.03
N ILE A 33 3.16 4.33 -7.82
CA ILE A 33 4.61 4.14 -8.04
C ILE A 33 5.37 4.15 -6.72
N VAL A 34 5.03 5.08 -5.82
CA VAL A 34 5.70 5.19 -4.53
C VAL A 34 5.28 4.08 -3.58
N LEU A 35 3.98 3.82 -3.46
CA LEU A 35 3.46 2.75 -2.59
C LEU A 35 4.00 1.38 -3.01
N ASP A 36 4.02 1.05 -4.30
CA ASP A 36 4.54 -0.23 -4.80
C ASP A 36 6.04 -0.44 -4.51
N ALA A 37 6.79 0.64 -4.22
CA ALA A 37 8.20 0.57 -3.86
C ALA A 37 8.45 0.40 -2.35
N VAL A 38 7.41 0.55 -1.52
CA VAL A 38 7.52 0.42 -0.07
C VAL A 38 7.72 -1.04 0.30
N PRO A 39 8.77 -1.40 1.05
CA PRO A 39 8.97 -2.78 1.47
C PRO A 39 7.96 -3.19 2.55
N ASP A 40 7.52 -4.46 2.47
CA ASP A 40 6.62 -5.08 3.45
C ASP A 40 7.26 -5.24 4.83
N SER A 41 8.58 -5.36 4.89
CA SER A 41 9.37 -5.55 6.10
C SER A 41 10.27 -4.36 6.39
N VAL A 42 10.47 -4.09 7.68
CA VAL A 42 11.44 -3.12 8.20
C VAL A 42 12.75 -3.84 8.48
N ASP A 43 13.88 -3.15 8.37
CA ASP A 43 15.16 -3.73 8.76
C ASP A 43 15.28 -3.91 10.30
N SER A 44 16.38 -4.50 10.75
CA SER A 44 16.60 -4.76 12.18
C SER A 44 16.73 -3.49 13.03
N ASP A 45 17.02 -2.36 12.39
CA ASP A 45 17.26 -1.08 13.03
C ASP A 45 15.97 -0.24 13.08
N GLY A 46 14.86 -0.76 12.54
CA GLY A 46 13.57 -0.08 12.51
C GLY A 46 13.46 0.93 11.37
N ILE A 47 14.31 0.85 10.36
CA ILE A 47 14.31 1.73 9.20
C ILE A 47 13.63 1.04 8.02
N ARG A 48 12.74 1.77 7.37
CA ARG A 48 12.08 1.38 6.13
C ARG A 48 12.61 2.20 4.98
N THR A 49 13.58 1.65 4.27
CA THR A 49 14.15 2.26 3.06
C THR A 49 13.27 1.98 1.85
N THR A 50 12.71 3.04 1.25
CA THR A 50 11.90 2.98 0.03
C THR A 50 12.72 3.51 -1.15
N ILE A 51 12.92 2.68 -2.18
CA ILE A 51 13.72 3.02 -3.36
C ILE A 51 12.88 2.92 -4.63
N LEU A 52 12.76 4.03 -5.36
CA LEU A 52 12.07 4.04 -6.65
C LEU A 52 12.94 3.45 -7.78
N PRO A 53 12.34 3.01 -8.91
CA PRO A 53 13.09 2.47 -10.04
C PRO A 53 14.11 3.42 -10.68
N ASP A 54 13.97 4.72 -10.46
CA ASP A 54 14.91 5.75 -10.92
C ASP A 54 16.05 6.03 -9.93
N GLY A 55 16.07 5.33 -8.79
CA GLY A 55 17.09 5.42 -7.75
C GLY A 55 16.84 6.50 -6.70
N GLN A 56 15.69 7.18 -6.70
CA GLN A 56 15.30 8.01 -5.55
C GLN A 56 15.09 7.14 -4.31
N GLU A 57 15.61 7.58 -3.18
CA GLU A 57 15.65 6.83 -1.92
C GLU A 57 15.18 7.73 -0.78
N VAL A 58 14.33 7.16 0.08
CA VAL A 58 13.86 7.78 1.32
C VAL A 58 13.87 6.71 2.40
N ASP A 59 14.43 7.06 3.56
CA ASP A 59 14.36 6.28 4.78
C ASP A 59 13.22 6.79 5.66
N LEU A 60 12.53 5.86 6.32
CA LEU A 60 11.52 6.15 7.33
C LEU A 60 11.81 5.35 8.60
N GLU A 61 11.97 6.04 9.72
CA GLU A 61 12.09 5.47 11.05
C GLU A 61 10.71 5.02 11.55
N VAL A 62 10.57 3.73 11.82
CA VAL A 62 9.32 3.10 12.27
C VAL A 62 9.34 3.01 13.80
N GLU A 63 8.70 3.96 14.48
CA GLU A 63 8.52 3.88 15.93
C GLU A 63 7.52 2.75 16.28
N GLU A 64 8.03 1.67 16.90
CA GLU A 64 7.29 0.48 17.35
C GLU A 64 6.28 -0.07 16.32
N VAL A 65 6.70 -1.09 15.55
CA VAL A 65 5.94 -1.75 14.47
C VAL A 65 4.58 -2.31 14.95
N VAL A 66 3.57 -1.45 15.05
CA VAL A 66 2.17 -1.83 15.23
C VAL A 66 1.44 -1.49 13.93
N HIS A 67 1.64 -2.31 12.89
CA HIS A 67 0.80 -2.33 11.67
C HIS A 67 0.38 -0.93 11.18
N GLY A 68 1.32 0.02 11.14
CA GLY A 68 1.05 1.38 10.71
C GLY A 68 0.61 1.40 9.26
N GLU A 69 -0.55 1.99 8.98
CA GLU A 69 -0.99 2.19 7.60
C GLU A 69 -0.07 3.21 6.94
N ILE A 70 0.64 2.81 5.88
CA ILE A 70 1.40 3.73 5.04
C ILE A 70 0.48 4.39 4.03
N VAL A 71 0.58 5.72 3.96
CA VAL A 71 -0.18 6.55 3.03
C VAL A 71 0.76 7.42 2.19
N ALA A 72 0.37 7.65 0.95
CA ALA A 72 1.00 8.58 0.03
C ALA A 72 0.10 9.82 -0.11
N MET A 73 0.62 10.98 0.27
CA MET A 73 0.00 12.29 0.02
C MET A 73 0.57 12.85 -1.27
N VAL A 74 -0.28 13.09 -2.26
CA VAL A 74 0.15 13.52 -3.59
C VAL A 74 -0.19 14.99 -3.79
N HIS A 75 0.84 15.80 -4.02
CA HIS A 75 0.72 17.20 -4.35
C HIS A 75 1.16 17.43 -5.80
N ASP A 76 0.54 18.40 -6.46
CA ASP A 76 1.06 18.91 -7.73
C ASP A 76 2.42 19.58 -7.49
N ALA A 77 3.45 19.23 -8.28
CA ALA A 77 4.82 19.67 -8.00
C ALA A 77 5.04 21.17 -8.23
N GLY A 78 4.24 21.81 -9.08
CA GLY A 78 4.38 23.23 -9.41
C GLY A 78 3.63 24.16 -8.45
N THR A 79 2.44 23.74 -8.02
CA THR A 79 1.53 24.55 -7.18
C THR A 79 1.56 24.14 -5.70
N GLY A 80 2.00 22.92 -5.39
CA GLY A 80 1.97 22.37 -4.04
C GLY A 80 0.56 22.04 -3.54
N VAL A 81 -0.46 22.07 -4.42
CA VAL A 81 -1.85 21.76 -4.04
C VAL A 81 -2.01 20.24 -3.86
N LEU A 82 -2.56 19.83 -2.71
CA LEU A 82 -2.90 18.44 -2.43
C LEU A 82 -3.96 17.94 -3.44
N GLN A 83 -3.61 16.94 -4.21
CA GLN A 83 -4.47 16.29 -5.21
C GLN A 83 -5.19 15.06 -4.64
N GLY A 84 -4.60 14.40 -3.63
CA GLY A 84 -5.22 13.26 -2.97
C GLY A 84 -4.33 12.59 -1.93
N GLN A 85 -4.94 11.71 -1.15
CA GLN A 85 -4.27 10.84 -0.18
C GLN A 85 -4.68 9.39 -0.46
N PHE A 86 -3.70 8.50 -0.56
CA PHE A 86 -3.91 7.11 -0.97
C PHE A 86 -3.16 6.18 -0.01
N GLY A 87 -3.80 5.13 0.47
CA GLY A 87 -3.18 4.07 1.26
C GLY A 87 -3.17 2.75 0.49
N PHE A 88 -2.37 1.77 0.93
CA PHE A 88 -2.34 0.43 0.34
C PHE A 88 -3.74 -0.23 0.26
N SER A 89 -4.58 0.02 1.27
CA SER A 89 -5.96 -0.45 1.34
C SER A 89 -6.86 0.09 0.21
N LEU A 90 -6.56 1.29 -0.31
CA LEU A 90 -7.31 1.94 -1.39
C LEU A 90 -6.88 1.45 -2.78
N VAL A 91 -5.72 0.79 -2.90
CA VAL A 91 -5.13 0.40 -4.18
C VAL A 91 -4.78 -1.10 -4.28
N PHE A 92 -5.22 -1.89 -3.31
CA PHE A 92 -4.89 -3.31 -3.22
C PHE A 92 -5.23 -4.08 -4.50
N SER A 93 -4.20 -4.50 -5.24
CA SER A 93 -4.32 -5.32 -6.44
C SER A 93 -3.24 -6.41 -6.42
N PRO A 94 -3.50 -7.55 -5.75
CA PRO A 94 -2.46 -8.54 -5.42
C PRO A 94 -1.89 -9.30 -6.62
N GLY A 95 -2.37 -9.08 -7.84
CA GLY A 95 -2.05 -9.91 -8.99
C GLY A 95 -2.62 -11.34 -8.85
N ARG A 96 -2.62 -12.12 -9.94
CA ARG A 96 -3.29 -13.45 -9.94
C ARG A 96 -2.63 -14.46 -9.00
N GLU A 97 -1.30 -14.50 -8.94
CA GLU A 97 -0.60 -15.49 -8.12
C GLU A 97 -0.83 -15.25 -6.62
N ALA A 98 -0.66 -14.00 -6.15
CA ALA A 98 -0.87 -13.69 -4.75
C ALA A 98 -2.36 -13.77 -4.37
N ALA A 99 -3.28 -13.38 -5.28
CA ALA A 99 -4.72 -13.60 -5.08
C ALA A 99 -5.06 -15.08 -4.88
N ALA A 100 -4.48 -15.98 -5.68
CA ALA A 100 -4.73 -17.42 -5.56
C ALA A 100 -4.19 -18.01 -4.24
N VAL A 101 -3.06 -17.51 -3.74
CA VAL A 101 -2.53 -17.91 -2.43
C VAL A 101 -3.42 -17.39 -1.31
N LEU A 102 -3.81 -16.10 -1.36
CA LEU A 102 -4.67 -15.48 -0.36
C LEU A 102 -6.02 -16.18 -0.24
N VAL A 103 -6.66 -16.54 -1.34
CA VAL A 103 -7.91 -17.33 -1.31
C VAL A 103 -7.75 -18.62 -0.49
N ARG A 104 -6.65 -19.36 -0.67
CA ARG A 104 -6.41 -20.60 0.08
C ARG A 104 -6.13 -20.37 1.55
N VAL A 105 -5.44 -19.27 1.90
CA VAL A 105 -5.23 -18.88 3.30
C VAL A 105 -6.56 -18.55 3.94
N MET A 106 -7.41 -17.78 3.25
CA MET A 106 -8.72 -17.40 3.72
C MET A 106 -9.65 -18.60 3.87
N ASP A 107 -9.61 -19.59 2.97
CA ASP A 107 -10.39 -20.82 3.12
C ASP A 107 -10.03 -21.59 4.39
N ARG A 108 -8.77 -21.53 4.84
CA ARG A 108 -8.35 -22.13 6.12
C ARG A 108 -8.82 -21.32 7.32
N VAL A 109 -8.70 -20.00 7.27
CA VAL A 109 -9.20 -19.11 8.33
C VAL A 109 -10.72 -19.25 8.48
N LEU A 110 -11.44 -19.34 7.37
CA LEU A 110 -12.90 -19.54 7.34
C LEU A 110 -13.33 -20.95 7.78
N ALA A 111 -12.40 -21.91 7.87
CA ALA A 111 -12.68 -23.23 8.43
C ALA A 111 -12.51 -23.26 9.96
N ASP A 112 -11.90 -22.22 10.54
CA ASP A 112 -11.73 -22.06 11.98
C ASP A 112 -12.88 -21.21 12.55
N ASP A 113 -13.77 -21.86 13.30
CA ASP A 113 -15.00 -21.32 13.88
C ASP A 113 -14.79 -20.57 15.22
N GLY A 114 -13.53 -20.37 15.63
CA GLY A 114 -13.14 -19.64 16.83
C GLY A 114 -13.33 -18.11 16.78
N GLU A 115 -13.35 -17.50 15.59
CA GLU A 115 -13.39 -16.04 15.42
C GLU A 115 -14.48 -15.55 14.44
N ARG A 116 -15.72 -15.42 14.92
CA ARG A 116 -16.87 -15.06 14.09
C ARG A 116 -16.79 -13.68 13.41
N ASP A 117 -16.11 -12.72 14.02
CA ASP A 117 -15.97 -11.37 13.42
C ASP A 117 -14.93 -11.37 12.29
N THR A 118 -13.86 -12.16 12.45
CA THR A 118 -12.84 -12.43 11.41
C THR A 118 -13.45 -13.17 10.21
N HIS A 119 -14.45 -14.03 10.45
CA HIS A 119 -15.21 -14.73 9.40
C HIS A 119 -15.85 -13.79 8.39
N ALA A 120 -16.57 -12.76 8.84
CA ALA A 120 -17.33 -11.89 7.94
C ALA A 120 -16.40 -11.09 7.00
N ALA A 121 -15.32 -10.53 7.55
CA ALA A 121 -14.30 -9.83 6.77
C ALA A 121 -13.60 -10.77 5.77
N CYS A 122 -13.29 -11.99 6.20
CA CYS A 122 -12.67 -12.98 5.33
C CYS A 122 -13.61 -13.48 4.22
N VAL A 123 -14.91 -13.61 4.46
CA VAL A 123 -15.87 -13.99 3.40
C VAL A 123 -15.91 -12.92 2.30
N LEU A 124 -15.95 -11.64 2.69
CA LEU A 124 -16.01 -10.52 1.76
C LEU A 124 -14.74 -10.42 0.91
N LEU A 125 -13.57 -10.46 1.54
CA LEU A 125 -12.30 -10.38 0.82
C LEU A 125 -12.06 -11.61 -0.08
N ARG A 126 -12.45 -12.83 0.34
CA ARG A 126 -12.34 -14.03 -0.51
C ARG A 126 -13.18 -13.91 -1.77
N ARG A 127 -14.40 -13.36 -1.64
CA ARG A 127 -15.29 -13.13 -2.78
C ARG A 127 -14.67 -12.15 -3.77
N TYR A 128 -14.14 -11.02 -3.28
CA TYR A 128 -13.44 -10.05 -4.10
C TYR A 128 -12.26 -10.70 -4.88
N LEU A 129 -11.42 -11.48 -4.20
CA LEU A 129 -10.27 -12.14 -4.84
C LEU A 129 -10.71 -13.17 -5.89
N HIS A 130 -11.79 -13.92 -5.65
CA HIS A 130 -12.35 -14.83 -6.66
C HIS A 130 -12.87 -14.09 -7.88
N GLU A 131 -13.61 -12.99 -7.69
CA GLU A 131 -14.10 -12.17 -8.80
C GLU A 131 -12.92 -11.59 -9.60
N TYR A 132 -11.89 -11.09 -8.92
CA TYR A 132 -10.64 -10.61 -9.54
C TYR A 132 -9.92 -11.69 -10.37
N LEU A 133 -9.80 -12.92 -9.85
CA LEU A 133 -9.16 -14.04 -10.56
C LEU A 133 -9.93 -14.48 -11.81
N ASN A 134 -11.24 -14.22 -11.87
CA ASN A 134 -12.12 -14.67 -12.95
C ASN A 134 -12.52 -13.55 -13.93
N ALA A 135 -12.12 -12.30 -13.68
CA ALA A 135 -12.46 -11.15 -14.53
C ALA A 135 -11.76 -11.17 -15.91
N ASP A 136 -10.62 -11.87 -16.02
CA ASP A 136 -9.81 -12.02 -17.25
C ASP A 136 -9.71 -13.50 -17.69
N ALA A 137 -10.80 -14.26 -17.61
CA ALA A 137 -10.91 -15.66 -18.06
C ALA A 137 -11.82 -15.81 -19.27
#